data_AF-A0A5D0QDT1-F1
#
_entry.id   AF-A0A5D0QDT1-F1
#
_cell.length_a   1.000
_cell.length_b   1.000
_cell.length_c   1.000
_cell.angle_alpha   90.00
_cell.angle_beta   90.00
_cell.angle_gamma   90.00
#
_symmetry.space_group_name_H-M   'P 1'
#
loop_
_entity.id
_entity.type
_entity.pdbx_description
1 polymer ?
#
loop_
_entity_poly.entity_id
_entity_poly.type
_entity_poly.pdbx_seq_one_letter_code
_entity_poly.pdbx_strand_id
1 'polypeptide(L)'
;MVVHRDADNAGIEARRKEVREAIERVGFVNACVPVIPIRMTEAWLLLDEGAIRHVAGNPRGRIDLGLPKVHEVESLADPKAYLRQCILKAAQVTGRRRESVAKRFPQHRRQLLDRLDCDGEVARLSGWLSLLDSIDEAVAGLCG
;
A
#
# COMPACT_ATOMS: atom_id res chain seq x y z
N MET A 1 7.34 -8.84 18.08
CA MET A 1 7.42 -9.58 16.80
C MET A 1 6.40 -8.98 15.85
N VAL A 2 6.82 -8.43 14.71
CA VAL A 2 5.90 -7.86 13.71
C VAL A 2 5.52 -8.98 12.74
N VAL A 3 4.25 -9.38 12.75
CA VAL A 3 3.71 -10.38 11.81
C VAL A 3 3.11 -9.65 10.63
N HIS A 4 3.80 -9.68 9.49
CA HIS A 4 3.28 -9.16 8.22
C HIS A 4 2.79 -10.33 7.36
N ARG A 5 1.49 -10.39 7.07
CA ARG A 5 0.88 -11.37 6.16
C ARG A 5 0.11 -10.62 5.08
N ASP A 6 0.45 -10.85 3.81
CA ASP A 6 -0.20 -10.20 2.66
C ASP A 6 -1.70 -10.50 2.65
N ALA A 7 -2.52 -9.50 2.34
CA ALA A 7 -3.96 -9.56 2.53
C ALA A 7 -4.65 -10.19 1.31
N ASP A 8 -5.11 -11.43 1.47
CA ASP A 8 -6.14 -11.99 0.58
C ASP A 8 -7.53 -11.41 0.89
N ASN A 9 -8.38 -11.47 -0.12
CA ASN A 9 -9.59 -10.69 -0.46
C ASN A 9 -10.74 -10.58 0.58
N ALA A 10 -10.55 -10.90 1.86
CA ALA A 10 -11.62 -11.16 2.83
C ALA A 10 -12.06 -9.96 3.71
N GLY A 11 -11.44 -8.78 3.58
CA GLY A 11 -11.86 -7.56 4.30
C GLY A 11 -11.38 -7.42 5.75
N ILE A 12 -11.41 -6.18 6.28
CA ILE A 12 -10.75 -5.77 7.53
C ILE A 12 -11.27 -6.51 8.77
N GLU A 13 -12.57 -6.70 8.91
CA GLU A 13 -13.17 -7.35 10.09
C GLU A 13 -12.82 -8.83 10.17
N ALA A 14 -12.90 -9.54 9.04
CA ALA A 14 -12.49 -10.94 8.96
C ALA A 14 -11.01 -11.10 9.31
N ARG A 15 -10.16 -10.13 8.93
CA ARG A 15 -8.73 -10.13 9.28
C ARG A 15 -8.47 -9.79 10.75
N ARG A 16 -9.18 -8.81 11.33
CA ARG A 16 -9.11 -8.50 12.78
C ARG A 16 -9.44 -9.73 13.61
N LYS A 17 -10.48 -10.46 13.21
CA LYS A 17 -10.89 -11.71 13.87
C LYS A 17 -9.82 -12.80 13.72
N GLU A 18 -9.32 -13.03 12.51
CA GLU A 18 -8.33 -14.08 12.24
C GLU A 18 -6.99 -13.84 12.96
N VAL A 19 -6.52 -12.59 13.04
CA VAL A 19 -5.30 -12.26 13.79
C VAL A 19 -5.51 -12.41 15.30
N ARG A 20 -6.66 -11.98 15.84
CA ARG A 20 -7.01 -12.19 17.25
C ARG A 20 -7.04 -13.68 17.60
N GLU A 21 -7.72 -14.49 16.80
CA GLU A 21 -7.80 -15.94 16.97
C GLU A 21 -6.44 -16.65 16.84
N ALA A 22 -5.51 -16.11 16.04
CA ALA A 22 -4.15 -16.63 15.93
C ALA A 22 -3.33 -16.29 17.18
N ILE A 23 -3.44 -15.06 17.71
CA ILE A 23 -2.75 -14.64 18.94
C ILE A 23 -3.22 -15.48 20.13
N GLU A 24 -4.53 -15.66 20.27
CA GLU A 24 -5.14 -16.49 21.33
C GLU A 24 -4.65 -17.94 21.27
N ARG A 25 -4.49 -18.51 20.06
CA ARG A 25 -4.03 -19.90 19.87
C ARG A 25 -2.58 -20.14 20.26
N VAL A 26 -1.70 -19.15 20.11
CA VAL A 26 -0.25 -19.32 20.37
C VAL A 26 0.09 -18.97 21.83
N GLY A 27 -0.89 -18.49 22.62
CA GLY A 27 -0.67 -18.17 24.04
C GLY A 27 0.35 -17.05 24.26
N PHE A 28 0.53 -16.18 23.28
CA PHE A 28 1.47 -15.06 23.37
C PHE A 28 0.92 -13.99 24.32
N VAL A 29 1.64 -13.74 25.41
CA VAL A 29 1.26 -12.78 26.47
C VAL A 29 1.87 -11.39 26.27
N ASN A 30 2.79 -11.22 25.31
CA ASN A 30 3.39 -9.92 24.98
C ASN A 30 2.58 -9.21 23.90
N ALA A 31 2.48 -7.87 24.01
CA ALA A 31 1.77 -6.99 23.09
C ALA A 31 2.02 -7.38 21.61
N CYS A 32 1.03 -8.03 21.01
CA CYS A 32 1.04 -8.35 19.59
C CYS A 32 0.24 -7.27 18.88
N VAL A 33 0.88 -6.56 17.97
CA VAL A 33 0.25 -5.46 17.25
C VAL A 33 -0.10 -5.98 15.86
N PRO A 34 -1.38 -6.22 15.61
CA PRO A 34 -1.82 -6.67 14.30
C PRO A 34 -1.72 -5.49 13.34
N VAL A 35 -0.60 -5.39 12.60
CA VAL A 35 -0.52 -4.53 11.42
C VAL A 35 -1.35 -5.20 10.33
N ILE A 36 -2.67 -5.02 10.41
CA ILE A 36 -3.59 -5.47 9.36
C ILE A 36 -3.42 -4.47 8.23
N PRO A 37 -2.98 -4.89 7.03
CA PRO A 37 -3.01 -4.03 5.88
C PRO A 37 -4.49 -3.77 5.57
N ILE A 38 -5.03 -2.67 6.08
CA ILE A 38 -6.21 -2.04 5.50
C ILE A 38 -5.82 -1.80 4.04
N ARG A 39 -6.59 -2.38 3.12
CA ARG A 39 -6.30 -2.49 1.68
C ARG A 39 -5.21 -1.53 1.18
N MET A 40 -4.01 -2.14 1.19
CA MET A 40 -2.81 -1.93 0.41
C MET A 40 -2.23 -0.52 0.41
N THR A 41 -1.00 -0.42 0.93
CA THR A 41 -0.08 0.71 0.72
C THR A 41 -0.06 1.18 -0.73
N GLU A 42 -0.32 0.31 -1.72
CA GLU A 42 -0.53 0.66 -3.13
C GLU A 42 -1.59 1.73 -3.38
N ALA A 43 -2.64 1.82 -2.57
CA ALA A 43 -3.60 2.93 -2.61
C ALA A 43 -2.85 4.25 -2.37
N TRP A 44 -2.10 4.34 -1.28
CA TRP A 44 -1.33 5.54 -0.94
C TRP A 44 -0.28 5.90 -2.00
N LEU A 45 0.31 4.89 -2.67
CA LEU A 45 1.25 5.12 -3.78
C LEU A 45 0.60 5.79 -5.01
N LEU A 46 -0.73 5.77 -5.15
CA LEU A 46 -1.44 6.43 -6.25
C LEU A 46 -1.51 7.95 -6.12
N LEU A 47 -1.17 8.51 -4.96
CA LEU A 47 -1.16 9.96 -4.73
C LEU A 47 0.03 10.66 -5.41
N ASP A 48 1.12 9.94 -5.71
CA ASP A 48 2.31 10.53 -6.31
C ASP A 48 2.46 10.17 -7.80
N GLU A 49 1.83 10.99 -8.65
CA GLU A 49 1.97 10.89 -10.10
C GLU A 49 3.42 10.96 -10.57
N GLY A 50 4.22 11.84 -9.95
CA GLY A 50 5.60 12.08 -10.30
C GLY A 50 6.47 10.84 -10.07
N ALA A 51 6.31 10.20 -8.91
CA ALA A 51 6.97 8.95 -8.59
C ALA A 51 6.53 7.80 -9.51
N ILE A 52 5.23 7.70 -9.84
CA ILE A 52 4.73 6.70 -10.81
C ILE A 52 5.41 6.86 -12.16
N ARG A 53 5.48 8.09 -12.69
CA ARG A 53 6.15 8.38 -13.97
C ARG A 53 7.64 8.08 -13.92
N HIS A 54 8.28 8.41 -12.79
CA HIS A 54 9.69 8.14 -12.57
C HIS A 54 9.98 6.63 -12.61
N VAL A 55 9.28 5.82 -11.83
CA VAL A 55 9.51 4.36 -11.80
C VAL A 55 9.12 3.69 -13.10
N ALA A 56 8.13 4.22 -13.83
CA ALA A 56 7.76 3.75 -15.17
C ALA A 56 8.84 4.02 -16.24
N GLY A 57 9.88 4.81 -15.92
CA GLY A 57 10.94 5.18 -16.84
C GLY A 57 10.58 6.29 -17.81
N ASN A 58 9.51 7.03 -17.54
CA ASN A 58 9.03 8.13 -18.37
C ASN A 58 8.62 9.35 -17.52
N PRO A 59 9.57 9.98 -16.80
CA PRO A 59 9.28 11.06 -15.84
C PRO A 59 8.66 12.31 -16.47
N ARG A 60 8.88 12.53 -17.78
CA ARG A 60 8.35 13.68 -18.52
C ARG A 60 7.09 13.34 -19.35
N GLY A 61 6.57 12.13 -19.22
CA GLY A 61 5.34 11.71 -19.89
C GLY A 61 4.18 12.63 -19.50
N ARG A 62 3.24 12.83 -20.43
CA ARG A 62 2.08 13.74 -20.24
C ARG A 62 0.73 13.06 -20.44
N ILE A 63 0.73 11.76 -20.73
CA ILE A 63 -0.52 11.01 -20.85
C ILE A 63 -1.24 11.04 -19.50
N ASP A 64 -2.53 11.38 -19.51
CA ASP A 64 -3.36 11.28 -18.31
C ASP A 64 -3.29 9.85 -17.77
N LEU A 65 -2.88 9.68 -16.50
CA LEU A 65 -2.78 8.36 -15.88
C LEU A 65 -4.14 7.85 -15.40
N GLY A 66 -5.14 8.74 -15.28
CA GLY A 66 -6.42 8.47 -14.63
C GLY A 66 -6.19 8.10 -13.17
N LEU A 67 -5.52 8.95 -12.40
CA LEU A 67 -5.36 8.71 -10.96
C LEU A 67 -6.67 9.04 -10.22
N PRO A 68 -7.03 8.30 -9.15
CA PRO A 68 -8.18 8.61 -8.33
C PRO A 68 -7.97 9.94 -7.60
N LYS A 69 -9.04 10.57 -7.13
CA LYS A 69 -8.91 11.69 -6.19
C LYS A 69 -8.44 11.16 -4.83
N VAL A 70 -7.82 12.03 -4.04
CA VAL A 70 -7.29 11.68 -2.70
C VAL A 70 -8.33 10.97 -1.83
N HIS A 71 -9.58 11.46 -1.79
CA HIS A 71 -10.65 10.88 -0.98
C HIS A 71 -11.22 9.55 -1.52
N GLU A 72 -10.90 9.19 -2.76
CA GLU A 72 -11.37 7.94 -3.39
C GLU A 72 -10.33 6.82 -3.24
N VAL A 73 -9.08 7.16 -2.92
CA VAL A 73 -7.94 6.24 -3.06
C VAL A 73 -8.04 5.00 -2.16
N GLU A 74 -8.50 5.18 -0.92
CA GLU A 74 -8.68 4.10 0.07
C GLU A 74 -9.96 3.28 -0.20
N SER A 75 -10.85 3.77 -1.09
CA SER A 75 -12.08 3.08 -1.46
C SER A 75 -11.92 2.14 -2.66
N LEU A 76 -10.76 2.16 -3.32
CA LEU A 76 -10.49 1.32 -4.47
C LEU A 76 -10.58 -0.17 -4.13
N ALA A 77 -11.31 -0.93 -4.94
CA ALA A 77 -11.51 -2.35 -4.73
C ALA A 77 -10.21 -3.17 -4.89
N ASP A 78 -9.37 -2.79 -5.86
CA ASP A 78 -8.05 -3.42 -6.11
C ASP A 78 -6.99 -2.36 -6.44
N PRO A 79 -6.43 -1.69 -5.41
CA PRO A 79 -5.43 -0.63 -5.60
C PRO A 79 -4.15 -1.13 -6.27
N LYS A 80 -3.77 -2.40 -6.07
CA LYS A 80 -2.56 -3.00 -6.65
C LYS A 80 -2.70 -3.21 -8.14
N ALA A 81 -3.84 -3.74 -8.61
CA ALA A 81 -4.11 -3.82 -10.04
C ALA A 81 -4.21 -2.43 -10.67
N TYR A 82 -4.81 -1.46 -9.96
CA TYR A 82 -4.91 -0.08 -10.43
C TYR A 82 -3.53 0.57 -10.60
N LEU A 83 -2.67 0.51 -9.58
CA LEU A 83 -1.30 1.01 -9.62
C LEU A 83 -0.50 0.38 -10.76
N ARG A 84 -0.64 -0.94 -10.97
CA ARG A 84 -0.01 -1.64 -12.09
C ARG A 84 -0.45 -1.06 -13.44
N GLN A 85 -1.73 -0.74 -13.60
CA GLN A 85 -2.24 -0.12 -14.82
C GLN A 85 -1.69 1.30 -15.02
N CYS A 86 -1.64 2.11 -13.96
CA CYS A 86 -1.06 3.46 -14.01
C CYS A 86 0.42 3.43 -14.44
N ILE A 87 1.23 2.53 -13.87
CA ILE A 87 2.64 2.36 -14.27
C ILE A 87 2.76 1.94 -15.75
N LEU A 88 1.94 0.99 -16.20
CA LEU A 88 1.93 0.56 -17.60
C LEU A 88 1.49 1.67 -18.57
N LYS A 89 0.54 2.51 -18.15
CA LYS A 89 0.09 3.68 -18.93
C LYS A 89 1.17 4.76 -18.98
N ALA A 90 1.80 5.04 -17.84
CA ALA A 90 2.89 6.01 -17.71
C ALA A 90 4.10 5.65 -18.57
N ALA A 91 4.43 4.35 -18.69
CA ALA A 91 5.56 3.90 -19.49
C ALA A 91 5.40 4.18 -20.99
N GLN A 92 4.16 4.33 -21.50
CA GLN A 92 3.85 4.62 -22.92
C GLN A 92 4.57 3.69 -23.93
N VAL A 93 4.75 2.42 -23.56
CA VAL A 93 5.37 1.39 -24.41
C VAL A 93 4.38 0.29 -24.79
N THR A 94 4.65 -0.39 -25.90
CA THR A 94 3.83 -1.49 -26.46
C THR A 94 4.65 -2.78 -26.63
N GLY A 95 3.96 -3.89 -26.92
CA GLY A 95 4.57 -5.20 -27.21
C GLY A 95 5.50 -5.72 -26.09
N ARG A 96 6.63 -6.32 -26.48
CA ARG A 96 7.64 -6.89 -25.56
C ARG A 96 8.12 -5.94 -24.48
N ARG A 97 8.20 -4.63 -24.78
CA ARG A 97 8.60 -3.62 -23.78
C ARG A 97 7.53 -3.44 -22.71
N ARG A 98 6.24 -3.43 -23.09
CA ARG A 98 5.12 -3.39 -22.14
C ARG A 98 5.11 -4.61 -21.22
N GLU A 99 5.35 -5.80 -21.77
CA GLU A 99 5.46 -7.02 -20.97
C GLU A 99 6.63 -6.97 -19.97
N SER A 100 7.77 -6.42 -20.38
CA SER A 100 8.92 -6.22 -19.49
C SER A 100 8.60 -5.26 -18.34
N VAL A 101 7.89 -4.16 -18.59
CA VAL A 101 7.40 -3.26 -17.52
C VAL A 101 6.42 -4.01 -16.61
N ALA A 102 5.48 -4.77 -17.19
CA ALA A 102 4.49 -5.52 -16.42
C ALA A 102 5.13 -6.55 -15.46
N LYS A 103 6.21 -7.22 -15.89
CA LYS A 103 6.98 -8.18 -15.09
C LYS A 103 7.78 -7.51 -13.97
N ARG A 104 8.19 -6.25 -14.15
CA ARG A 104 8.95 -5.47 -13.16
C ARG A 104 8.08 -4.75 -12.12
N PHE A 105 6.77 -5.00 -12.12
CA PHE A 105 5.85 -4.37 -11.17
C PHE A 105 6.29 -4.50 -9.70
N PRO A 106 6.77 -5.66 -9.19
CA PRO A 106 7.26 -5.75 -7.81
C PRO A 106 8.42 -4.79 -7.51
N GLN A 107 9.33 -4.58 -8.45
CA GLN A 107 10.45 -3.64 -8.32
C GLN A 107 9.98 -2.20 -8.35
N HIS A 108 9.05 -1.86 -9.24
CA HIS A 108 8.44 -0.53 -9.29
C HIS A 108 7.69 -0.20 -7.99
N ARG A 109 6.91 -1.15 -7.47
CA ARG A 109 6.22 -1.02 -6.18
C ARG A 109 7.20 -0.74 -5.04
N ARG A 110 8.32 -1.49 -4.96
CA ARG A 110 9.37 -1.23 -3.95
C ARG A 110 9.94 0.18 -4.07
N GLN A 111 10.29 0.59 -5.29
CA GLN A 111 10.84 1.93 -5.54
C GLN A 111 9.86 3.06 -5.19
N LEU A 112 8.56 2.82 -5.33
CA LEU A 112 7.52 3.76 -4.90
C LEU A 112 7.42 3.83 -3.38
N LEU A 113 7.49 2.70 -2.68
CA LEU A 113 7.53 2.65 -1.21
C LEU A 113 8.74 3.41 -0.66
N ASP A 114 9.92 3.22 -1.26
CA ASP A 114 11.15 3.92 -0.85
C ASP A 114 11.07 5.45 -1.05
N ARG A 115 10.10 5.92 -1.85
CA ARG A 115 9.88 7.33 -2.18
C ARG A 115 8.65 7.92 -1.48
N LEU A 116 7.92 7.13 -0.70
CA LEU A 116 6.67 7.57 -0.09
C LEU A 116 6.95 8.72 0.87
N ASP A 117 6.38 9.89 0.59
CA ASP A 117 6.40 11.03 1.49
C ASP A 117 5.36 10.82 2.59
N CYS A 118 5.81 10.35 3.75
CA CYS A 118 4.98 10.07 4.92
C CYS A 118 4.28 11.32 5.50
N ASP A 119 4.82 12.51 5.23
CA ASP A 119 4.28 13.80 5.69
C ASP A 119 3.43 14.49 4.60
N GLY A 120 3.37 13.89 3.40
CA GLY A 120 2.67 14.41 2.23
C GLY A 120 1.17 14.16 2.24
N GLU A 121 0.59 13.89 1.07
CA GLU A 121 -0.87 13.71 0.94
C GLU A 121 -1.41 12.51 1.73
N VAL A 122 -0.58 11.49 1.97
CA VAL A 122 -0.95 10.31 2.77
C VAL A 122 -1.32 10.68 4.21
N ALA A 123 -0.73 11.74 4.78
CA ALA A 123 -1.02 12.20 6.13
C ALA A 123 -2.47 12.67 6.32
N ARG A 124 -3.21 12.89 5.22
CA ARG A 124 -4.63 13.28 5.24
C ARG A 124 -5.59 12.10 5.15
N LEU A 125 -5.07 10.88 5.00
CA LEU A 125 -5.87 9.68 4.80
C LEU A 125 -6.26 9.04 6.13
N SER A 126 -7.50 8.58 6.21
CA SER A 126 -8.03 7.94 7.41
C SER A 126 -7.31 6.63 7.74
N GLY A 127 -6.96 5.84 6.73
CA GLY A 127 -6.21 4.60 6.90
C GLY A 127 -4.77 4.84 7.34
N TRP A 128 -4.14 5.92 6.88
CA TRP A 128 -2.80 6.31 7.33
C TRP A 128 -2.80 6.72 8.80
N LEU A 129 -3.73 7.58 9.21
CA LEU A 129 -3.87 7.97 10.62
C LEU A 129 -4.16 6.77 11.53
N SER A 130 -5.05 5.87 11.10
CA SER A 130 -5.36 4.63 11.84
C SER A 130 -4.13 3.71 12.00
N LEU A 131 -3.24 3.69 11.00
CA LEU A 131 -1.97 2.97 11.07
C LEU A 131 -1.05 3.60 12.12
N LEU A 132 -0.91 4.93 12.12
CA LEU A 132 -0.08 5.64 13.11
C LEU A 132 -0.59 5.39 14.53
N ASP A 133 -1.90 5.54 14.76
CA ASP A 133 -2.52 5.26 16.07
C ASP A 133 -2.23 3.82 16.52
N SER A 134 -2.34 2.86 15.60
CA SER A 134 -2.06 1.44 15.90
C SER A 134 -0.59 1.18 16.24
N ILE A 135 0.34 1.95 15.67
CA ILE A 135 1.77 1.88 15.98
C ILE A 135 2.05 2.53 17.33
N ASP A 136 1.42 3.64 17.66
CA ASP A 136 1.61 4.31 18.94
C ASP A 136 1.07 3.45 20.10
N GLU A 137 -0.10 2.83 19.94
CA GLU A 137 -0.64 1.83 20.88
C GLU A 137 0.33 0.66 21.07
N ALA A 138 0.97 0.20 19.99
CA ALA A 138 1.97 -0.87 20.02
C ALA A 138 3.16 -0.54 20.90
N VAL A 139 3.72 0.65 20.69
CA VAL A 139 4.92 1.11 21.37
C VAL A 139 4.61 1.33 22.85
N ALA A 140 3.47 1.95 23.15
CA ALA A 140 3.02 2.16 24.53
C ALA A 140 2.88 0.82 25.30
N GLY A 141 2.33 -0.22 24.67
CA GLY A 141 2.19 -1.54 25.26
C GLY A 141 3.48 -2.36 25.41
N LEU A 142 4.61 -1.90 24.84
CA LEU A 142 5.93 -2.52 25.00
C LEU A 142 6.78 -1.84 26.08
N CYS A 143 6.46 -0.60 26.44
CA CYS A 143 7.17 0.19 27.44
C CYS A 143 6.53 0.15 28.85
N GLY A 144 5.39 -0.53 29.01
CA GLY A 144 4.72 -0.80 30.30
C GLY A 144 4.87 -2.26 30.70
#